data_AF-A0A0R3PJG0-F1
#
_entry.id   AF-A0A0R3PJG0-F1
#
_cell.length_a   1.000
_cell.length_b   1.000
_cell.length_c   1.000
_cell.angle_alpha   90.00
_cell.angle_beta   90.00
_cell.angle_gamma   90.00
#
_symmetry.space_group_name_H-M   'P 1'
#
loop_
_entity.id
_entity.type
_entity.pdbx_description
1 polymer ?
#
loop_
_entity_poly.entity_id
_entity_poly.type
_entity_poly.pdbx_seq_one_letter_code
_entity_poly.pdbx_strand_id
1 'polypeptide(L)'
;MQSPFTVNGTNISKCYTSVRLGRETNMMNDLTPELSRRKRAARRAFKGIEDAVKGTNNVCLFDPTIFSALTYASETWSLRNEYERSLSVIEHATERMMVEVYHVVQVREGIESFDLCQRSKIKDAVLYAKLSKRRWAGHVMHINDIRWTGAICNWIPRDVKRTAGRSPNGLSEYFTNSLEEMCGA
;
A
#
# COMPACT_ATOMS: atom_id res chain seq x y z
N MET A 1 -28.18 14.70 -13.82
CA MET A 1 -27.36 15.72 -13.11
C MET A 1 -27.89 15.85 -11.69
N GLN A 2 -27.05 15.62 -10.66
CA GLN A 2 -27.45 15.77 -9.26
C GLN A 2 -27.00 17.13 -8.70
N SER A 3 -27.84 17.72 -7.86
CA SER A 3 -27.67 19.05 -7.24
C SER A 3 -26.35 19.19 -6.46
N PRO A 4 -25.68 20.36 -6.52
CA PRO A 4 -24.56 20.69 -5.63
C PRO A 4 -25.03 20.75 -4.18
N PHE A 5 -24.11 20.44 -3.25
CA PHE A 5 -24.33 20.54 -1.81
C PHE A 5 -23.61 21.78 -1.27
N THR A 6 -24.31 22.57 -0.47
CA THR A 6 -23.77 23.78 0.16
C THR A 6 -23.29 23.50 1.56
N VAL A 7 -22.04 23.83 1.86
CA VAL A 7 -21.50 23.87 3.22
C VAL A 7 -21.08 25.32 3.49
N ASN A 8 -21.60 25.91 4.56
CA ASN A 8 -21.34 27.31 4.95
C ASN A 8 -21.53 28.33 3.80
N GLY A 9 -22.58 28.17 2.99
CA GLY A 9 -22.87 29.06 1.86
C GLY A 9 -21.97 28.89 0.63
N THR A 10 -21.01 27.95 0.65
CA THR A 10 -20.16 27.64 -0.51
C THR A 10 -20.70 26.40 -1.22
N ASN A 11 -20.95 26.50 -2.53
CA ASN A 11 -21.31 25.36 -3.37
C ASN A 11 -20.09 24.46 -3.56
N ILE A 12 -20.13 23.26 -2.99
CA ILE A 12 -19.06 22.28 -3.17
C ILE A 12 -19.45 21.36 -4.33
N SER A 13 -18.58 21.30 -5.34
CA SER A 13 -18.72 20.35 -6.44
C SER A 13 -18.44 18.93 -5.96
N LYS A 14 -19.24 17.95 -6.41
CA LYS A 14 -18.93 16.53 -6.17
C LYS A 14 -17.65 16.15 -6.90
N CYS A 15 -16.63 15.75 -6.15
CA CYS A 15 -15.39 15.18 -6.68
C CYS A 15 -15.40 13.67 -6.43
N TYR A 16 -15.35 12.86 -7.50
CA TYR A 16 -15.37 11.39 -7.38
C TYR A 16 -14.00 10.79 -7.05
N THR A 17 -12.93 11.50 -7.40
CA THR A 17 -11.53 11.14 -7.13
C THR A 17 -10.80 12.33 -6.54
N SER A 18 -9.86 12.07 -5.63
CA SER A 18 -9.01 13.10 -5.04
C SER A 18 -7.64 12.53 -4.71
N VAL A 19 -6.60 13.37 -4.79
CA VAL A 19 -5.26 13.01 -4.32
C VAL A 19 -4.99 13.73 -3.02
N ARG A 20 -4.75 12.97 -1.95
CA ARG A 20 -4.43 13.53 -0.63
C ARG A 20 -3.19 12.84 -0.09
N LEU A 21 -2.23 13.65 0.37
CA LEU A 21 -0.94 13.17 0.89
C LEU A 21 -0.28 12.15 -0.05
N GLY A 22 -0.34 12.43 -1.36
CA GLY A 22 0.23 11.56 -2.37
C GLY A 22 -0.54 10.28 -2.67
N ARG A 23 -1.66 9.94 -2.00
CA ARG A 23 -2.53 8.79 -2.33
C ARG A 23 -3.78 9.22 -3.09
N GLU A 24 -4.19 8.44 -4.09
CA GLU A 24 -5.52 8.56 -4.69
C GLU A 24 -6.57 7.85 -3.85
N THR A 25 -7.68 8.55 -3.63
CA THR A 25 -8.89 8.00 -3.02
C THR A 25 -10.06 8.28 -3.94
N ASN A 26 -10.92 7.30 -4.13
CA ASN A 26 -12.19 7.48 -4.84
C ASN A 26 -13.36 7.09 -3.95
N MET A 27 -14.55 7.56 -4.32
CA MET A 27 -15.79 7.28 -3.57
C MET A 27 -16.13 5.78 -3.48
N MET A 28 -15.61 4.96 -4.40
CA MET A 28 -15.85 3.51 -4.44
C MET A 28 -14.82 2.70 -3.65
N ASN A 29 -13.84 3.37 -3.02
CA ASN A 29 -12.66 2.76 -2.40
C ASN A 29 -11.92 1.76 -3.32
N ASP A 30 -11.95 1.97 -4.63
CA ASP A 30 -11.22 1.15 -5.59
C ASP A 30 -9.74 1.54 -5.60
N LEU A 31 -8.86 0.56 -5.41
CA LEU A 31 -7.41 0.78 -5.34
C LEU A 31 -6.73 0.76 -6.73
N THR A 32 -7.42 0.28 -7.76
CA THR A 32 -6.90 0.16 -9.14
C THR A 32 -6.24 1.44 -9.69
N PRO A 33 -6.85 2.63 -9.59
CA PRO A 33 -6.21 3.86 -10.06
C PRO A 33 -4.94 4.19 -9.26
N GLU A 34 -4.92 3.95 -7.95
CA GLU A 34 -3.76 4.18 -7.10
C GLU A 34 -2.60 3.24 -7.47
N LEU A 35 -2.86 1.93 -7.63
CA LEU A 35 -1.85 0.96 -8.07
C LEU A 35 -1.26 1.34 -9.43
N SER A 36 -2.11 1.82 -10.35
CA SER A 36 -1.67 2.28 -11.66
C SER A 36 -0.73 3.48 -11.57
N ARG A 37 -0.97 4.40 -10.63
CA ARG A 37 -0.06 5.52 -10.37
C ARG A 37 1.25 5.08 -9.75
N ARG A 38 1.21 4.18 -8.77
CA ARG A 38 2.41 3.66 -8.10
C ARG A 38 3.30 2.91 -9.08
N LYS A 39 2.71 2.10 -9.96
CA LYS A 39 3.42 1.49 -11.09
C LYS A 39 4.13 2.53 -11.96
N ARG A 40 3.44 3.64 -12.31
CA ARG A 40 4.06 4.73 -13.08
C ARG A 40 5.18 5.44 -12.31
N ALA A 41 4.99 5.69 -11.02
CA ALA A 41 5.99 6.32 -10.16
C ALA A 41 7.25 5.45 -10.04
N ALA A 42 7.09 4.16 -9.74
CA ALA A 42 8.16 3.17 -9.69
C ALA A 42 8.92 3.09 -11.02
N ARG A 43 8.20 3.08 -12.16
CA ARG A 43 8.83 3.07 -13.49
C ARG A 43 9.63 4.34 -13.78
N ARG A 44 9.13 5.51 -13.37
CA ARG A 44 9.85 6.79 -13.50
C ARG A 44 11.10 6.82 -12.62
N ALA A 45 10.98 6.32 -11.38
CA ALA A 45 12.11 6.21 -10.46
C ALA A 45 13.21 5.31 -11.03
N PHE A 46 12.85 4.14 -11.58
CA PHE A 46 13.79 3.27 -12.28
C PHE A 46 14.50 3.99 -13.44
N LYS A 47 13.75 4.65 -14.32
CA LYS A 47 14.32 5.38 -15.46
C LYS A 47 15.34 6.45 -15.06
N GLY A 48 15.16 7.08 -13.90
CA GLY A 48 16.10 8.09 -13.40
C GLY A 48 17.43 7.52 -12.90
N ILE A 49 17.48 6.22 -12.57
CA ILE A 49 18.67 5.53 -12.05
C ILE A 49 19.20 4.46 -13.01
N GLU A 50 18.51 4.23 -14.13
CA GLU A 50 18.80 3.17 -15.09
C GLU A 50 20.26 3.21 -15.56
N ASP A 51 20.78 4.39 -15.88
CA ASP A 51 22.15 4.56 -16.36
C ASP A 51 23.20 4.33 -15.26
N ALA A 52 22.85 4.57 -13.99
CA ALA A 52 23.73 4.30 -12.85
C ALA A 52 23.74 2.80 -12.47
N VAL A 53 22.68 2.09 -12.84
CA VAL A 53 22.56 0.66 -12.58
C VAL A 53 23.24 -0.14 -13.66
N LYS A 54 23.10 0.25 -14.94
CA LYS A 54 23.69 -0.46 -16.08
C LYS A 54 25.15 -0.76 -15.83
N GLY A 55 25.49 -2.04 -15.74
CA GLY A 55 26.86 -2.51 -15.51
C GLY A 55 27.29 -2.61 -14.04
N THR A 56 26.41 -2.38 -13.06
CA THR A 56 26.70 -2.56 -11.63
C THR A 56 25.73 -3.55 -10.98
N ASN A 57 26.24 -4.46 -10.14
CA ASN A 57 25.41 -5.36 -9.30
C ASN A 57 24.77 -4.63 -8.11
N ASN A 58 24.48 -3.32 -8.25
CA ASN A 58 24.07 -2.44 -7.16
C ASN A 58 22.58 -2.59 -6.84
N VAL A 59 22.18 -3.81 -6.50
CA VAL A 59 20.86 -4.15 -5.94
C VAL A 59 20.50 -3.25 -4.75
N CYS A 60 21.50 -2.73 -4.03
CA CYS A 60 21.35 -1.88 -2.85
C CYS A 60 20.73 -0.49 -3.13
N LEU A 61 20.89 0.07 -4.34
CA LEU A 61 20.32 1.39 -4.69
C LEU A 61 18.84 1.30 -5.11
N PHE A 62 18.41 0.09 -5.50
CA PHE A 62 17.09 -0.16 -6.03
C PHE A 62 16.02 -0.35 -4.98
N ASP A 63 16.35 -1.13 -3.95
CA ASP A 63 15.45 -1.52 -2.88
C ASP A 63 14.79 -0.30 -2.21
N PRO A 64 15.49 0.81 -1.87
CA PRO A 64 14.80 1.97 -1.31
C PRO A 64 14.06 2.81 -2.36
N THR A 65 14.58 2.99 -3.57
CA THR A 65 14.07 4.03 -4.50
C THR A 65 12.79 3.59 -5.22
N ILE A 66 12.80 2.39 -5.80
CA ILE A 66 11.67 1.88 -6.59
C ILE A 66 10.59 1.35 -5.67
N PHE A 67 11.00 0.62 -4.64
CA PHE A 67 10.07 0.00 -3.73
C PHE A 67 9.37 1.03 -2.84
N SER A 68 10.07 2.10 -2.41
CA SER A 68 9.41 3.22 -1.73
C SER A 68 8.38 3.88 -2.66
N ALA A 69 8.72 4.13 -3.92
CA ALA A 69 7.76 4.71 -4.87
C ALA A 69 6.54 3.79 -5.12
N LEU A 70 6.76 2.46 -5.14
CA LEU A 70 5.71 1.47 -5.34
C LEU A 70 4.80 1.33 -4.11
N THR A 71 5.36 1.27 -2.90
CA THR A 71 4.65 0.93 -1.65
C THR A 71 4.28 2.13 -0.80
N TYR A 72 4.53 3.36 -1.28
CA TYR A 72 4.17 4.56 -0.54
C TYR A 72 2.67 4.63 -0.26
N ALA A 73 2.32 5.02 0.96
CA ALA A 73 0.97 5.07 1.51
C ALA A 73 0.25 3.70 1.56
N SER A 74 0.98 2.59 1.43
CA SER A 74 0.42 1.23 1.47
C SER A 74 -0.21 0.87 2.81
N GLU A 75 0.17 1.56 3.90
CA GLU A 75 -0.48 1.46 5.21
C GLU A 75 -1.98 1.79 5.14
N THR A 76 -2.39 2.59 4.15
CA THR A 76 -3.77 3.04 3.98
C THR A 76 -4.58 2.20 2.98
N TRP A 77 -3.98 1.21 2.32
CA TRP A 77 -4.63 0.39 1.29
C TRP A 77 -5.48 -0.72 1.90
N SER A 78 -6.67 -0.96 1.34
CA SER A 78 -7.47 -2.16 1.63
C SER A 78 -7.02 -3.30 0.71
N LEU A 79 -5.97 -4.03 1.12
CA LEU A 79 -5.44 -5.17 0.36
C LEU A 79 -6.45 -6.33 0.37
N ARG A 80 -7.23 -6.40 -0.70
CA ARG A 80 -8.02 -7.58 -1.07
C ARG A 80 -7.15 -8.50 -1.92
N ASN A 81 -7.50 -9.79 -1.99
CA ASN A 81 -6.75 -10.78 -2.79
C ASN A 81 -6.51 -10.32 -4.25
N GLU A 82 -7.45 -9.59 -4.85
CA GLU A 82 -7.33 -9.00 -6.19
C GLU A 82 -6.20 -7.95 -6.30
N TYR A 83 -6.05 -7.12 -5.27
CA TYR A 83 -5.03 -6.07 -5.21
C TYR A 83 -3.67 -6.62 -4.81
N GLU A 84 -3.61 -7.66 -3.97
CA GLU A 84 -2.37 -8.38 -3.68
C GLU A 84 -1.80 -9.01 -4.95
N ARG A 85 -2.64 -9.69 -5.74
CA ARG A 85 -2.25 -10.22 -7.06
C ARG A 85 -1.78 -9.12 -8.00
N SER A 86 -2.51 -8.01 -8.06
CA SER A 86 -2.15 -6.87 -8.91
C SER A 86 -0.80 -6.25 -8.51
N LEU A 87 -0.52 -6.17 -7.21
CA LEU A 87 0.74 -5.66 -6.68
C LEU A 87 1.90 -6.61 -6.99
N SER A 88 1.72 -7.92 -6.82
CA SER A 88 2.70 -8.94 -7.19
C SER A 88 3.01 -8.92 -8.71
N VAL A 89 2.00 -8.73 -9.57
CA VAL A 89 2.23 -8.56 -11.02
C VAL A 89 3.08 -7.32 -11.33
N ILE A 90 2.86 -6.22 -10.60
CA ILE A 90 3.65 -4.99 -10.76
C ILE A 90 5.08 -5.22 -10.27
N GLU A 91 5.25 -5.85 -9.12
CA GLU A 91 6.54 -6.21 -8.53
C GLU A 91 7.37 -7.07 -9.48
N HIS A 92 6.82 -8.19 -9.97
CA HIS A 92 7.52 -9.04 -10.94
C HIS A 92 7.87 -8.30 -12.25
N ALA A 93 7.03 -7.36 -12.67
CA ALA A 93 7.37 -6.50 -13.80
C ALA A 93 8.54 -5.56 -13.49
N THR A 94 8.64 -5.06 -12.26
CA THR A 94 9.80 -4.26 -11.82
C THR A 94 11.07 -5.10 -11.62
N GLU A 95 10.97 -6.31 -11.08
CA GLU A 95 12.10 -7.26 -10.96
C GLU A 95 12.70 -7.56 -12.33
N ARG A 96 11.86 -7.86 -13.33
CA ARG A 96 12.31 -8.06 -14.72
C ARG A 96 13.05 -6.86 -15.30
N MET A 97 12.58 -5.65 -15.01
CA MET A 97 13.29 -4.44 -15.43
C MET A 97 14.66 -4.32 -14.77
N MET A 98 14.81 -4.75 -13.51
CA MET A 98 16.07 -4.69 -12.77
C MET A 98 17.08 -5.74 -13.21
N VAL A 99 16.64 -6.96 -13.49
CA VAL A 99 17.53 -8.05 -13.94
C VAL A 99 17.78 -7.98 -15.46
N GLU A 100 17.20 -6.98 -16.14
CA GLU A 100 17.22 -6.81 -17.60
C GLU A 100 16.67 -8.04 -18.39
N VAL A 101 15.92 -8.90 -17.71
CA VAL A 101 15.26 -10.06 -18.33
C VAL A 101 13.88 -9.64 -18.81
N TYR A 102 13.76 -9.38 -20.11
CA TYR A 102 12.46 -9.14 -20.72
C TYR A 102 11.57 -10.38 -20.65
N HIS A 103 10.25 -10.17 -20.57
CA HIS A 103 9.25 -11.24 -20.53
C HIS A 103 9.43 -12.30 -21.63
N VAL A 104 9.86 -11.88 -22.83
CA VAL A 104 10.08 -12.78 -23.97
C VAL A 104 11.27 -13.71 -23.75
N VAL A 105 12.34 -13.23 -23.11
CA VAL A 105 13.53 -14.03 -22.76
C VAL A 105 13.18 -14.98 -21.62
N GLN A 106 12.46 -14.49 -20.61
CA GLN A 106 12.01 -15.31 -19.47
C GLN A 106 11.23 -16.56 -19.93
N VAL A 107 10.24 -16.37 -20.82
CA VAL A 107 9.41 -17.48 -21.32
C VAL A 107 10.21 -18.42 -22.22
N ARG A 108 11.12 -17.89 -23.05
CA ARG A 108 11.97 -18.71 -23.93
C ARG A 108 12.98 -19.57 -23.16
N GLU A 109 13.56 -19.02 -22.11
CA GLU A 109 14.57 -19.69 -21.28
C GLU A 109 13.96 -20.46 -20.10
N GLY A 110 12.63 -20.41 -19.92
CA GLY A 110 11.95 -21.09 -18.82
C GLY A 110 12.35 -20.59 -17.44
N ILE A 111 12.77 -19.32 -17.33
CA ILE A 111 13.22 -18.74 -16.05
C ILE A 111 12.04 -18.58 -15.11
N GLU A 112 12.10 -19.21 -13.95
CA GLU A 112 11.03 -19.16 -12.96
C GLU A 112 10.99 -17.81 -12.24
N SER A 113 9.83 -17.48 -11.66
CA SER A 113 9.71 -16.29 -10.83
C SER A 113 10.66 -16.33 -9.63
N PHE A 114 10.92 -17.52 -9.08
CA PHE A 114 11.85 -17.73 -7.98
C PHE A 114 13.29 -17.34 -8.36
N ASP A 115 13.72 -17.63 -9.59
CA ASP A 115 15.04 -17.24 -10.08
C ASP A 115 15.19 -15.72 -10.16
N LEU A 116 14.13 -15.02 -10.60
CA LEU A 116 14.12 -13.54 -10.64
C LEU A 116 14.19 -12.94 -9.24
N CYS A 117 13.48 -13.51 -8.27
CA CYS A 117 13.55 -13.08 -6.86
C CYS A 117 14.95 -13.33 -6.27
N GLN A 118 15.57 -14.48 -6.56
CA GLN A 118 16.94 -14.77 -6.11
C GLN A 118 17.96 -13.78 -6.70
N ARG A 119 17.84 -13.46 -7.99
CA ARG A 119 18.74 -12.53 -8.68
C ARG A 119 18.55 -11.09 -8.21
N SER A 120 17.30 -10.66 -8.03
CA SER A 120 16.95 -9.29 -7.67
C SER A 120 17.10 -9.01 -6.17
N LYS A 121 16.97 -10.02 -5.31
CA LYS A 121 16.99 -9.93 -3.83
C LYS A 121 16.00 -8.90 -3.27
N ILE A 122 14.94 -8.58 -4.02
CA ILE A 122 13.91 -7.63 -3.62
C ILE A 122 13.01 -8.28 -2.57
N LYS A 123 12.51 -7.45 -1.64
CA LYS A 123 11.54 -7.88 -0.64
C LYS A 123 10.14 -7.91 -1.23
N ASP A 124 9.34 -8.89 -0.84
CA ASP A 124 7.92 -9.01 -1.25
C ASP A 124 7.11 -7.72 -0.95
N ALA A 125 6.55 -7.10 -2.00
CA ALA A 125 5.80 -5.84 -1.92
C ALA A 125 4.49 -5.97 -1.12
N VAL A 126 3.83 -7.12 -1.21
CA VAL A 126 2.60 -7.41 -0.45
C VAL A 126 2.94 -7.55 1.03
N LEU A 127 4.00 -8.29 1.35
CA LEU A 127 4.49 -8.46 2.71
C LEU A 127 4.90 -7.11 3.31
N TYR A 128 5.61 -6.29 2.54
CA TYR A 128 6.00 -4.95 2.99
C TYR A 128 4.80 -4.03 3.25
N ALA A 129 3.80 -4.05 2.38
CA ALA A 129 2.58 -3.27 2.57
C ALA A 129 1.83 -3.69 3.85
N LYS A 130 1.73 -5.00 4.10
CA LYS A 130 1.16 -5.55 5.34
C LYS A 130 1.97 -5.14 6.58
N LEU A 131 3.29 -5.21 6.50
CA LEU A 131 4.20 -4.77 7.56
C LEU A 131 4.09 -3.26 7.82
N SER A 132 4.02 -2.44 6.78
CA SER A 132 3.89 -0.98 6.90
C SER A 132 2.60 -0.59 7.61
N LYS A 133 1.49 -1.26 7.30
CA LYS A 133 0.23 -1.08 8.04
C LYS A 133 0.36 -1.43 9.53
N ARG A 134 1.02 -2.54 9.86
CA ARG A 134 1.26 -2.94 11.26
C ARG A 134 2.17 -1.95 11.99
N ARG A 135 3.27 -1.51 11.36
CA ARG A 135 4.18 -0.50 11.91
C ARG A 135 3.46 0.83 12.16
N TRP A 136 2.60 1.25 11.23
CA TRP A 136 1.80 2.46 11.39
C TRP A 136 0.78 2.33 12.53
N ALA A 137 0.09 1.20 12.64
CA ALA A 137 -0.81 0.94 13.77
C ALA A 137 -0.06 0.95 15.11
N GLY A 138 1.10 0.29 15.18
CA GLY A 138 1.99 0.35 16.34
C GLY A 138 2.43 1.77 16.64
N HIS A 139 2.84 2.56 15.65
CA HIS A 139 3.18 3.97 15.84
C HIS A 139 2.01 4.74 16.45
N VAL A 140 0.80 4.60 15.92
CA VAL A 140 -0.42 5.25 16.44
C VAL A 140 -0.71 4.86 17.88
N MET A 141 -0.51 3.59 18.26
CA MET A 141 -0.71 3.13 19.64
C MET A 141 0.25 3.76 20.65
N HIS A 142 1.48 4.10 20.23
CA HIS A 142 2.48 4.72 21.10
C HIS A 142 2.40 6.26 21.10
N ILE A 143 1.52 6.87 20.30
CA ILE A 143 1.29 8.31 20.35
C ILE A 143 0.57 8.63 21.66
N ASN A 144 1.28 9.32 22.56
CA ASN A 144 0.77 9.78 23.85
C ASN A 144 0.27 11.24 23.78
N ASP A 145 -0.21 11.69 22.61
CA ASP A 145 -0.72 13.05 22.42
C ASP A 145 -2.25 13.12 22.55
N ILE A 146 -2.75 14.32 22.86
CA ILE A 146 -4.19 14.60 22.96
C ILE A 146 -4.87 14.80 21.60
N ARG A 147 -4.22 14.47 20.47
CA ARG A 147 -4.84 14.65 19.16
C ARG A 147 -5.94 13.61 18.97
N TRP A 148 -6.91 13.95 18.11
CA TRP A 148 -8.08 13.13 17.79
C TRP A 148 -7.78 11.66 17.47
N THR A 149 -6.55 11.34 17.03
CA THR A 149 -6.06 9.99 16.74
C THR A 149 -6.26 9.00 17.89
N GLY A 150 -5.82 9.33 19.11
CA GLY A 150 -6.00 8.44 20.27
C GLY A 150 -7.46 8.33 20.71
N ALA A 151 -8.19 9.46 20.66
CA ALA A 151 -9.60 9.51 21.02
C ALA A 151 -10.46 8.65 20.07
N ILE A 152 -10.21 8.69 18.75
CA ILE A 152 -10.92 7.90 17.73
C ILE A 152 -10.64 6.40 17.90
N CYS A 153 -9.40 6.00 18.18
CA CYS A 153 -9.04 4.58 18.36
C CYS A 153 -9.75 3.93 19.57
N ASN A 154 -9.97 4.70 20.63
CA ASN A 154 -10.67 4.24 21.84
C ASN A 154 -12.19 4.58 21.82
N TRP A 155 -12.69 5.20 20.75
CA TRP A 155 -14.08 5.64 20.67
C TRP A 155 -15.02 4.47 20.40
N ILE A 156 -16.00 4.30 21.29
CA ILE A 156 -17.10 3.36 21.15
C ILE A 156 -18.37 4.17 20.82
N PRO A 157 -19.00 4.01 19.65
CA PRO A 157 -20.26 4.66 19.35
C PRO A 157 -21.36 4.06 20.26
N ARG A 158 -21.80 4.83 21.26
CA ARG A 158 -22.78 4.34 22.26
C ARG A 158 -24.24 4.44 21.80
N ASP A 159 -24.52 5.23 20.77
CA ASP A 159 -25.91 5.61 20.41
C ASP A 159 -26.52 4.81 19.23
N VAL A 160 -25.88 3.72 18.78
CA VAL A 160 -26.40 2.90 17.67
C VAL A 160 -26.39 1.42 18.05
N LYS A 161 -27.55 0.74 17.93
CA LYS A 161 -27.63 -0.73 18.07
C LYS A 161 -26.80 -1.38 16.95
N ARG A 162 -25.86 -2.25 17.32
CA ARG A 162 -24.89 -2.89 16.43
C ARG A 162 -25.53 -3.99 15.57
N THR A 163 -25.11 -4.10 14.31
CA THR A 163 -25.40 -5.27 13.44
C THR A 163 -24.65 -6.50 13.94
N ALA A 164 -25.30 -7.67 13.92
CA ALA A 164 -24.68 -8.94 14.31
C ALA A 164 -23.42 -9.21 13.48
N GLY A 165 -22.29 -9.53 14.14
CA GLY A 165 -21.01 -9.88 13.51
C GLY A 165 -19.87 -8.87 13.69
N ARG A 166 -20.10 -7.68 14.27
CA ARG A 166 -19.01 -6.73 14.61
C ARG A 166 -18.50 -6.99 16.03
N SER A 167 -17.18 -7.13 16.19
CA SER A 167 -16.54 -7.39 17.50
C SER A 167 -16.94 -6.33 18.54
N PRO A 168 -17.22 -6.72 19.80
CA PRO A 168 -17.61 -5.79 20.88
C PRO A 168 -16.54 -4.74 21.22
N ASN A 169 -15.29 -5.09 20.93
CA ASN A 169 -14.07 -4.45 21.39
C ASN A 169 -13.76 -3.15 20.62
N GLY A 170 -13.06 -2.22 21.26
CA GLY A 170 -12.56 -1.00 20.62
C GLY A 170 -11.56 -1.33 19.50
N LEU A 171 -11.30 -0.37 18.60
CA LEU A 171 -10.29 -0.59 17.54
C LEU A 171 -8.91 -0.90 18.15
N SER A 172 -8.53 -0.25 19.25
CA SER A 172 -7.28 -0.54 19.96
C SER A 172 -7.19 -2.01 20.40
N GLU A 173 -8.25 -2.53 21.01
CA GLU A 173 -8.33 -3.89 21.53
C GLU A 173 -8.40 -4.95 20.42
N TYR A 174 -9.02 -4.63 19.27
CA TYR A 174 -8.93 -5.45 18.06
C TYR A 174 -7.49 -5.54 17.54
N PHE A 175 -6.78 -4.42 17.52
CA PHE A 175 -5.39 -4.38 17.05
C PHE A 175 -4.43 -5.05 18.02
N THR A 176 -4.60 -4.93 19.34
CA THR A 176 -3.77 -5.64 20.33
C THR A 176 -3.94 -7.14 20.21
N ASN A 177 -5.18 -7.63 20.13
CA ASN A 177 -5.45 -9.06 20.01
C ASN A 177 -4.89 -9.64 18.69
N SER A 178 -5.00 -8.88 17.60
CA SER A 178 -4.42 -9.29 16.31
C SER A 178 -2.87 -9.29 16.33
N LEU A 179 -2.24 -8.38 17.08
CA LEU A 179 -0.79 -8.37 17.27
C LEU A 179 -0.33 -9.52 18.18
N GLU A 180 -1.08 -9.84 19.25
CA GLU A 180 -0.80 -10.96 20.16
C GLU A 180 -0.92 -12.32 19.46
N GLU A 181 -1.98 -12.55 18.68
CA GLU A 181 -2.14 -13.77 17.86
C GLU A 181 -1.00 -13.97 16.85
N MET A 182 -0.38 -12.88 16.37
CA MET A 182 0.71 -12.94 15.39
C MET A 182 2.11 -13.05 16.02
N CYS A 183 2.29 -12.56 17.25
CA CYS A 183 3.58 -12.63 17.95
C CYS A 183 3.81 -13.97 18.67
N GLY A 184 2.80 -14.83 18.76
CA GLY A 184 2.90 -16.15 19.36
C GLY A 184 3.02 -16.07 20.88
N ALA A 185 1.91 -16.33 21.56
CA ALA A 185 1.94 -17.03 22.85
C ALA A 185 1.94 -18.54 22.58
#